data_AF-A0A924ZK94-F1
#
_entry.id   AF-A0A924ZK94-F1
#
_cell.length_a   1.000
_cell.length_b   1.000
_cell.length_c   1.000
_cell.angle_alpha   90.00
_cell.angle_beta   90.00
_cell.angle_gamma   90.00
#
_symmetry.space_group_name_H-M   'P 1'
#
loop_
_entity.id
_entity.type
_entity.pdbx_description
1 polymer ?
#
loop_
_entity_poly.entity_id
_entity_poly.type
_entity_poly.pdbx_seq_one_letter_code
_entity_poly.pdbx_strand_id
1 'polypeptide(L)'
;MQNLSSQNFKNDFVHTFPGDDSGKLQIRQTPGQLYSKAIPTPVQKPFLLGWSDGLAEKLGIQKPNDLDVEILGGNHITPSMLPYAACYAGHQFGNWAGQLGDGRAITLGEWETPGGETWELQLKGAGLTPYSRRGDGRAVLRSSVREYLMSEAMHYLGIPTTRALSLVSTGDQVMRDMFYNGQPAFEPGAIVLRASPSFLRF
;
A
#
# COMPACT_ATOMS: atom_id res chain seq x y z
N MET A 1 -16.71 -15.87 0.00
CA MET A 1 -15.92 -14.64 0.26
C MET A 1 -15.51 -14.64 1.73
N GLN A 2 -14.37 -14.04 2.06
CA GLN A 2 -13.79 -14.04 3.40
C GLN A 2 -13.36 -12.63 3.81
N ASN A 3 -13.37 -12.34 5.11
CA ASN A 3 -12.91 -11.06 5.63
C ASN A 3 -11.37 -11.01 5.63
N LEU A 4 -10.81 -9.81 5.43
CA LEU A 4 -9.36 -9.58 5.49
C LEU A 4 -8.78 -10.01 6.84
N SER A 5 -9.54 -9.80 7.90
CA SER A 5 -9.20 -10.14 9.29
C SER A 5 -9.21 -11.63 9.61
N SER A 6 -9.92 -12.44 8.83
CA SER A 6 -10.13 -13.87 9.13
C SER A 6 -9.26 -14.83 8.33
N GLN A 7 -8.83 -14.43 7.13
CA GLN A 7 -8.15 -15.31 6.20
C GLN A 7 -6.63 -15.26 6.39
N ASN A 8 -5.96 -16.35 6.06
CA ASN A 8 -4.51 -16.43 6.09
C ASN A 8 -3.90 -15.79 4.85
N PHE A 9 -2.96 -14.88 5.06
CA PHE A 9 -2.08 -14.36 4.02
C PHE A 9 -0.95 -15.35 3.77
N LYS A 10 -0.57 -15.52 2.50
CA LYS A 10 0.72 -16.05 2.11
C LYS A 10 1.78 -14.96 2.30
N ASN A 11 3.02 -15.40 2.46
CA ASN A 11 4.16 -14.53 2.69
C ASN A 11 5.40 -15.07 1.94
N ASP A 12 5.19 -15.60 0.74
CA ASP A 12 6.18 -16.30 -0.06
C ASP A 12 7.36 -15.37 -0.38
N PHE A 13 7.11 -14.10 -0.73
CA PHE A 13 8.16 -13.13 -1.00
C PHE A 13 9.12 -12.95 0.18
N VAL A 14 8.59 -12.72 1.38
CA VAL A 14 9.44 -12.47 2.57
C VAL A 14 10.13 -13.74 3.09
N HIS A 15 9.55 -14.92 2.85
CA HIS A 15 10.19 -16.20 3.18
C HIS A 15 11.25 -16.63 2.15
N THR A 16 11.14 -16.17 0.91
CA THR A 16 12.04 -16.57 -0.19
C THR A 16 13.26 -15.67 -0.29
N PHE A 17 13.10 -14.36 -0.08
CA PHE A 17 14.13 -13.39 -0.38
C PHE A 17 14.82 -12.83 0.87
N PRO A 18 16.11 -12.45 0.79
CA PRO A 18 16.76 -11.72 1.88
C PRO A 18 16.10 -10.35 2.09
N GLY A 19 15.79 -10.04 3.34
CA GLY A 19 15.26 -8.75 3.75
C GLY A 19 15.76 -8.29 5.12
N ASP A 20 15.47 -7.04 5.44
CA ASP A 20 15.74 -6.45 6.75
C ASP A 20 14.54 -6.64 7.69
N ASP A 21 14.61 -7.65 8.53
CA ASP A 21 13.57 -7.98 9.52
C ASP A 21 13.62 -7.15 10.81
N SER A 22 14.53 -6.16 10.91
CA SER A 22 14.71 -5.38 12.14
C SER A 22 13.48 -4.56 12.54
N GLY A 23 12.54 -4.32 11.61
CA GLY A 23 11.36 -3.48 11.83
C GLY A 23 11.67 -2.01 12.06
N LYS A 24 12.94 -1.58 11.91
CA LYS A 24 13.34 -0.18 12.07
C LYS A 24 12.80 0.63 10.89
N LEU A 25 11.94 1.61 11.16
CA LEU A 25 11.37 2.51 10.13
C LEU A 25 12.26 3.73 9.83
N GLN A 26 13.46 3.80 10.43
CA GLN A 26 14.43 4.86 10.18
C GLN A 26 14.85 4.84 8.70
N ILE A 27 14.76 6.01 8.06
CA ILE A 27 15.15 6.19 6.66
C ILE A 27 16.63 5.82 6.50
N ARG A 28 16.94 4.86 5.64
CA ARG A 28 18.30 4.38 5.39
C ARG A 28 18.42 3.66 4.04
N GLN A 29 19.66 3.49 3.60
CA GLN A 29 19.97 2.52 2.55
C GLN A 29 20.01 1.10 3.14
N THR A 30 19.60 0.11 2.36
CA THR A 30 19.56 -1.31 2.75
C THR A 30 20.23 -2.15 1.65
N PRO A 31 21.55 -2.01 1.44
CA PRO A 31 22.26 -2.72 0.39
C PRO A 31 22.13 -4.23 0.57
N GLY A 32 21.85 -4.95 -0.53
CA GLY A 32 21.69 -6.41 -0.52
C GLY A 32 20.34 -6.93 0.00
N GLN A 33 19.44 -6.05 0.44
CA GLN A 33 18.11 -6.42 0.92
C GLN A 33 17.05 -6.16 -0.15
N LEU A 34 16.12 -7.10 -0.35
CA LEU A 34 15.01 -6.98 -1.30
C LEU A 34 13.76 -6.38 -0.67
N TYR A 35 13.67 -6.40 0.66
CA TYR A 35 12.65 -5.68 1.42
C TYR A 35 13.17 -5.24 2.79
N SER A 36 12.36 -4.41 3.45
CA SER A 36 12.44 -4.21 4.89
C SER A 36 11.07 -4.49 5.51
N LYS A 37 11.05 -5.17 6.65
CA LYS A 37 9.85 -5.29 7.48
C LYS A 37 9.37 -3.88 7.85
N ALA A 38 8.11 -3.60 7.55
CA ALA A 38 7.51 -2.28 7.75
C ALA A 38 6.06 -2.44 8.18
N ILE A 39 5.77 -2.20 9.45
CA ILE A 39 4.40 -2.21 9.96
C ILE A 39 3.74 -0.86 9.63
N PRO A 40 2.50 -0.84 9.11
CA PRO A 40 1.75 0.40 8.93
C PRO A 40 1.70 1.25 10.19
N THR A 41 1.81 2.57 10.01
CA THR A 41 1.66 3.54 11.09
C THR A 41 0.17 3.86 11.25
N PRO A 42 -0.43 3.58 12.41
CA PRO A 42 -1.84 3.83 12.65
C PRO A 42 -2.25 5.28 12.36
N VAL A 43 -3.53 5.45 12.08
CA VAL A 43 -4.18 6.72 11.78
C VAL A 43 -5.27 7.02 12.79
N GLN A 44 -5.65 8.30 12.92
CA GLN A 44 -6.57 8.75 13.97
C GLN A 44 -7.97 8.14 13.89
N LYS A 45 -8.54 8.05 12.68
CA LYS A 45 -9.93 7.61 12.49
C LYS A 45 -10.12 7.07 11.08
N PRO A 46 -9.78 5.79 10.83
CA PRO A 46 -10.00 5.18 9.53
C PRO A 46 -11.51 5.12 9.23
N PHE A 47 -11.88 5.57 8.03
CA PHE A 47 -13.27 5.50 7.56
C PHE A 47 -13.29 5.15 6.08
N LEU A 48 -14.08 4.13 5.72
CA LEU A 48 -14.19 3.64 4.36
C LEU A 48 -14.97 4.63 3.48
N LEU A 49 -14.31 5.18 2.47
CA LEU A 49 -14.91 6.08 1.48
C LEU A 49 -15.30 5.37 0.18
N GLY A 50 -14.54 4.35 -0.22
CA GLY A 50 -14.75 3.64 -1.47
C GLY A 50 -14.36 2.16 -1.36
N TRP A 51 -15.10 1.33 -2.09
CA TRP A 51 -14.92 -0.13 -2.14
C TRP A 51 -15.22 -0.63 -3.55
N SER A 52 -14.31 -1.40 -4.14
CA SER A 52 -14.52 -2.00 -5.48
C SER A 52 -15.16 -3.37 -5.36
N ASP A 53 -16.47 -3.45 -5.53
CA ASP A 53 -17.22 -4.72 -5.43
C ASP A 53 -16.74 -5.76 -6.46
N GLY A 54 -16.48 -5.35 -7.71
CA GLY A 54 -16.02 -6.26 -8.75
C GLY A 54 -14.63 -6.83 -8.49
N LEU A 55 -13.72 -6.04 -7.90
CA LEU A 55 -12.43 -6.57 -7.46
C LEU A 55 -12.58 -7.46 -6.23
N ALA A 56 -13.42 -7.06 -5.27
CA ALA A 56 -13.69 -7.86 -4.06
C ALA A 56 -14.23 -9.25 -4.41
N GLU A 57 -15.18 -9.33 -5.36
CA GLU A 57 -15.72 -10.59 -5.87
C GLU A 57 -14.61 -11.45 -6.50
N LYS A 58 -13.79 -10.87 -7.40
CA LYS A 58 -12.65 -11.58 -8.00
C LYS A 58 -11.69 -12.13 -6.96
N LEU A 59 -11.35 -11.32 -5.96
CA LEU A 59 -10.42 -11.72 -4.89
C LEU A 59 -11.07 -12.65 -3.86
N GLY A 60 -12.39 -12.82 -3.89
CA GLY A 60 -13.13 -13.54 -2.86
C GLY A 60 -13.13 -12.82 -1.51
N ILE A 61 -12.99 -11.50 -1.48
CA ILE A 61 -12.94 -10.69 -0.26
C ILE A 61 -14.34 -10.15 0.06
N GLN A 62 -14.78 -10.35 1.31
CA GLN A 62 -16.05 -9.84 1.80
C GLN A 62 -15.96 -8.31 2.02
N LYS A 63 -17.08 -7.62 1.84
CA LYS A 63 -17.18 -6.19 2.19
C LYS A 63 -16.73 -5.99 3.65
N PRO A 64 -15.88 -4.99 3.94
CA PRO A 64 -15.17 -4.91 5.20
C PRO A 64 -16.12 -4.65 6.37
N ASN A 65 -15.92 -5.40 7.45
CA ASN A 65 -16.44 -5.06 8.77
C ASN A 65 -15.53 -4.01 9.47
N ASP A 66 -15.87 -3.61 10.70
CA ASP A 66 -15.11 -2.58 11.43
C ASP A 66 -13.62 -2.94 11.60
N LEU A 67 -13.31 -4.20 11.90
CA LEU A 67 -11.92 -4.66 12.05
C LEU A 67 -11.17 -4.66 10.72
N ASP A 68 -11.84 -5.00 9.62
CA ASP A 68 -11.25 -4.89 8.28
C ASP A 68 -10.99 -3.42 7.90
N VAL A 69 -11.85 -2.48 8.31
CA VAL A 69 -11.58 -1.04 8.10
C VAL A 69 -10.34 -0.59 8.86
N GLU A 70 -10.10 -1.10 10.07
CA GLU A 70 -8.84 -0.87 10.80
C GLU A 70 -7.63 -1.45 10.05
N ILE A 71 -7.75 -2.63 9.42
CA ILE A 71 -6.70 -3.19 8.54
C ILE A 71 -6.45 -2.28 7.33
N LEU A 72 -7.51 -1.85 6.65
CA LEU A 72 -7.43 -0.97 5.48
C LEU A 72 -6.86 0.41 5.83
N GLY A 73 -7.04 0.86 7.07
CA GLY A 73 -6.43 2.07 7.64
C GLY A 73 -4.99 1.89 8.12
N GLY A 74 -4.47 0.66 8.17
CA GLY A 74 -3.16 0.37 8.76
C GLY A 74 -3.12 0.43 10.28
N ASN A 75 -4.28 0.35 10.94
CA ASN A 75 -4.42 0.36 12.39
C ASN A 75 -4.38 -1.05 13.00
N HIS A 76 -4.66 -2.07 12.18
CA HIS A 76 -4.63 -3.46 12.60
C HIS A 76 -3.88 -4.33 11.59
N ILE A 77 -3.13 -5.30 12.10
CA ILE A 77 -2.42 -6.32 11.32
C ILE A 77 -2.71 -7.66 11.98
N THR A 78 -3.10 -8.64 11.18
CA THR A 78 -3.38 -9.99 11.70
C THR A 78 -2.08 -10.78 11.87
N PRO A 79 -2.07 -11.83 12.70
CA PRO A 79 -0.88 -12.68 12.86
C PRO A 79 -0.40 -13.36 11.57
N SER A 80 -1.25 -13.50 10.55
CA SER A 80 -0.90 -14.11 9.26
C SER A 80 -0.23 -13.15 8.29
N MET A 81 -0.29 -11.84 8.53
CA MET A 81 0.35 -10.83 7.70
C MET A 81 1.80 -10.63 8.12
N LEU A 82 2.72 -10.57 7.15
CA LEU A 82 4.11 -10.12 7.36
C LEU A 82 4.37 -8.85 6.54
N PRO A 83 3.97 -7.67 7.06
CA PRO A 83 4.04 -6.45 6.28
C PRO A 83 5.47 -6.02 5.94
N TYR A 84 5.70 -5.64 4.69
CA TYR A 84 7.00 -5.23 4.19
C TYR A 84 6.90 -4.08 3.20
N ALA A 85 8.02 -3.37 3.05
CA ALA A 85 8.24 -2.40 1.99
C ALA A 85 9.31 -2.95 1.05
N ALA A 86 9.05 -2.97 -0.27
CA ALA A 86 10.03 -3.50 -1.23
C ALA A 86 11.19 -2.51 -1.43
N CYS A 87 12.40 -3.05 -1.52
CA CYS A 87 13.59 -2.32 -1.93
C CYS A 87 13.72 -2.40 -3.46
N TYR A 88 13.92 -1.28 -4.12
CA TYR A 88 14.26 -1.23 -5.53
C TYR A 88 15.07 0.02 -5.83
N ALA A 89 15.59 0.13 -7.04
CA ALA A 89 16.28 1.31 -7.55
C ALA A 89 15.68 1.68 -8.90
N GLY A 90 16.20 2.71 -9.54
CA GLY A 90 15.79 3.02 -10.91
C GLY A 90 16.35 4.33 -11.44
N HIS A 91 16.16 4.51 -12.75
CA HIS A 91 16.45 5.78 -13.40
C HIS A 91 15.23 6.71 -13.27
N GLN A 92 15.42 7.91 -12.74
CA GLN A 92 14.40 8.97 -12.71
C GLN A 92 14.82 10.06 -13.70
N PHE A 93 13.96 10.36 -14.68
CA PHE A 93 14.24 11.35 -15.72
C PHE A 93 15.59 11.11 -16.44
N GLY A 94 15.87 9.85 -16.78
CA GLY A 94 17.10 9.44 -17.49
C GLY A 94 18.36 9.35 -16.62
N ASN A 95 18.30 9.66 -15.33
CA ASN A 95 19.45 9.64 -14.43
C ASN A 95 19.32 8.54 -13.39
N TRP A 96 20.41 7.84 -13.08
CA TRP A 96 20.44 6.85 -12.00
C TRP A 96 20.13 7.52 -10.66
N ALA A 97 19.01 7.14 -10.03
CA ALA A 97 18.55 7.76 -8.78
C ALA A 97 19.06 7.03 -7.52
N GLY A 98 19.88 5.98 -7.68
CA GLY A 98 20.28 5.11 -6.59
C GLY A 98 19.11 4.31 -6.03
N GLN A 99 19.22 3.90 -4.76
CA GLN A 99 18.16 3.16 -4.09
C GLN A 99 16.91 4.04 -3.90
N LEU A 100 15.78 3.50 -4.35
CA LEU A 100 14.43 3.95 -4.10
C LEU A 100 13.80 2.99 -3.08
N GLY A 101 12.67 2.38 -3.43
CA GLY A 101 11.89 1.51 -2.56
C GLY A 101 10.49 2.05 -2.30
N ASP A 102 9.69 1.23 -1.64
CA ASP A 102 8.32 1.59 -1.25
C ASP A 102 8.32 2.62 -0.12
N GLY A 103 8.55 3.89 -0.47
CA GLY A 103 8.71 4.97 0.49
C GLY A 103 7.44 5.45 1.19
N ARG A 104 6.28 4.97 0.77
CA ARG A 104 4.97 5.23 1.39
C ARG A 104 3.96 4.13 1.13
N ALA A 105 4.45 2.95 0.77
CA ALA A 105 3.62 1.80 0.46
C ALA A 105 4.11 0.63 1.31
N ILE A 106 3.17 -0.18 1.79
CA ILE A 106 3.47 -1.34 2.62
C ILE A 106 2.60 -2.47 2.10
N THR A 107 3.21 -3.54 1.63
CA THR A 107 2.53 -4.77 1.25
C THR A 107 2.21 -5.53 2.54
N LEU A 108 0.95 -5.95 2.73
CA LEU A 108 0.49 -6.69 3.92
C LEU A 108 0.88 -8.17 3.86
N GLY A 109 1.03 -8.70 2.65
CA GLY A 109 1.30 -10.09 2.32
C GLY A 109 0.65 -10.41 0.96
N GLU A 110 0.65 -11.68 0.60
CA GLU A 110 -0.06 -12.16 -0.60
C GLU A 110 -1.39 -12.83 -0.23
N TRP A 111 -2.42 -12.55 -1.04
CA TRP A 111 -3.78 -13.06 -0.90
C TRP A 111 -4.06 -14.09 -1.98
N GLU A 112 -4.48 -15.29 -1.59
CA GLU A 112 -4.93 -16.32 -2.53
C GLU A 112 -6.42 -16.14 -2.84
N THR A 113 -6.73 -15.99 -4.12
CA THR A 113 -8.11 -15.90 -4.61
C THR A 113 -8.79 -17.28 -4.59
N PRO A 114 -10.13 -17.35 -4.65
CA PRO A 114 -10.85 -18.62 -4.77
C PRO A 114 -10.44 -19.46 -5.99
N GLY A 115 -9.88 -18.83 -7.03
CA GLY A 115 -9.37 -19.50 -8.23
C GLY A 115 -7.92 -20.00 -8.12
N GLY A 116 -7.26 -19.80 -6.96
CA GLY A 116 -5.87 -20.19 -6.74
C GLY A 116 -4.83 -19.20 -7.26
N GLU A 117 -5.23 -18.07 -7.86
CA GLU A 117 -4.31 -16.98 -8.18
C GLU A 117 -3.84 -16.28 -6.91
N THR A 118 -2.57 -15.88 -6.86
CA THR A 118 -1.99 -15.09 -5.77
C THR A 118 -1.92 -13.60 -6.16
N TRP A 119 -2.35 -12.72 -5.26
CA TRP A 119 -2.33 -11.26 -5.43
C TRP A 119 -1.64 -10.59 -4.25
N GLU A 120 -0.73 -9.66 -4.50
CA GLU A 120 -0.15 -8.81 -3.47
C GLU A 120 -1.15 -7.72 -3.06
N LEU A 121 -1.36 -7.55 -1.75
CA LEU A 121 -2.23 -6.50 -1.19
C LEU A 121 -1.38 -5.41 -0.53
N GLN A 122 -1.42 -4.19 -1.06
CA GLN A 122 -0.52 -3.10 -0.68
C GLN A 122 -1.26 -1.83 -0.26
N LEU A 123 -1.03 -1.38 0.98
CA LEU A 123 -1.54 -0.12 1.49
C LEU A 123 -0.61 1.04 1.07
N LYS A 124 -1.15 2.01 0.34
CA LYS A 124 -0.42 3.23 -0.07
C LYS A 124 -0.87 4.43 0.75
N GLY A 125 0.09 5.09 1.40
CA GLY A 125 -0.14 6.12 2.41
C GLY A 125 -0.04 5.59 3.86
N ALA A 126 0.40 4.34 4.02
CA ALA A 126 0.37 3.59 5.28
C ALA A 126 1.45 3.99 6.29
N GLY A 127 2.26 5.01 6.02
CA GLY A 127 3.29 5.49 6.94
C GLY A 127 4.70 5.37 6.39
N LEU A 128 5.66 5.71 7.27
CA LEU A 128 7.08 5.72 6.93
C LEU A 128 7.64 4.31 6.77
N THR A 129 8.63 4.21 5.89
CA THR A 129 9.45 3.03 5.68
C THR A 129 10.92 3.46 5.59
N PRO A 130 11.89 2.53 5.63
CA PRO A 130 13.29 2.86 5.35
C PRO A 130 13.51 3.60 4.03
N TYR A 131 12.57 3.47 3.09
CA TYR A 131 12.63 4.01 1.73
C TYR A 131 11.93 5.35 1.54
N SER A 132 11.39 5.96 2.62
CA SER A 132 10.63 7.22 2.52
C SER A 132 11.44 8.42 2.05
N ARG A 133 12.77 8.35 2.09
CA ARG A 133 13.70 9.44 1.71
C ARG A 133 13.38 10.74 2.45
N ARG A 134 12.74 11.69 1.79
CA ARG A 134 12.33 13.00 2.37
C ARG A 134 10.82 13.10 2.60
N GLY A 135 10.07 12.06 2.26
CA GLY A 135 8.62 12.01 2.43
C GLY A 135 8.23 11.57 3.83
N ASP A 136 6.98 11.86 4.20
CA ASP A 136 6.37 11.53 5.49
C ASP A 136 5.67 10.16 5.49
N GLY A 137 5.73 9.41 4.38
CA GLY A 137 5.07 8.11 4.26
C GLY A 137 3.54 8.16 4.09
N ARG A 138 2.94 9.36 4.02
CA ARG A 138 1.48 9.53 3.94
C ARG A 138 1.01 9.89 2.52
N ALA A 139 -0.27 9.64 2.25
CA ALA A 139 -0.95 10.09 1.04
C ALA A 139 -2.13 10.99 1.41
N VAL A 140 -2.50 11.88 0.48
CA VAL A 140 -3.63 12.80 0.64
C VAL A 140 -4.82 12.33 -0.17
N LEU A 141 -6.01 12.65 0.32
CA LEU A 141 -7.29 12.22 -0.25
C LEU A 141 -7.40 12.52 -1.75
N ARG A 142 -6.99 13.71 -2.19
CA ARG A 142 -7.01 14.10 -3.61
C ARG A 142 -6.20 13.15 -4.50
N SER A 143 -4.98 12.79 -4.10
CA SER A 143 -4.17 11.84 -4.87
C SER A 143 -4.73 10.42 -4.82
N SER A 144 -5.25 10.02 -3.66
CA SER A 144 -5.80 8.68 -3.43
C SER A 144 -7.10 8.44 -4.20
N VAL A 145 -8.00 9.42 -4.25
CA VAL A 145 -9.24 9.38 -5.07
C VAL A 145 -8.90 9.19 -6.55
N ARG A 146 -7.93 9.96 -7.07
CA ARG A 146 -7.50 9.84 -8.47
C ARG A 146 -6.97 8.45 -8.79
N GLU A 147 -6.13 7.89 -7.92
CA GLU A 147 -5.60 6.55 -8.11
C GLU A 147 -6.69 5.48 -8.05
N TYR A 148 -7.55 5.52 -7.03
CA TYR A 148 -8.67 4.60 -6.88
C TYR A 148 -9.57 4.58 -8.12
N LEU A 149 -10.02 5.76 -8.58
CA LEU A 149 -10.90 5.87 -9.74
C LEU A 149 -10.21 5.45 -11.04
N MET A 150 -8.96 5.88 -11.26
CA MET A 150 -8.27 5.57 -12.52
C MET A 150 -7.85 4.09 -12.61
N SER A 151 -7.46 3.46 -11.51
CA SER A 151 -7.18 2.02 -11.47
C SER A 151 -8.38 1.22 -11.96
N GLU A 152 -9.58 1.51 -11.45
CA GLU A 152 -10.77 0.75 -11.81
C GLU A 152 -11.30 1.15 -13.19
N ALA A 153 -11.25 2.43 -13.56
CA ALA A 153 -11.64 2.88 -14.90
C ALA A 153 -10.79 2.22 -15.99
N MET A 154 -9.46 2.16 -15.81
CA MET A 154 -8.56 1.50 -16.77
C MET A 154 -8.88 0.00 -16.91
N HIS A 155 -9.22 -0.67 -15.80
CA HIS A 155 -9.63 -2.07 -15.85
C HIS A 155 -10.91 -2.27 -16.66
N TYR A 156 -11.95 -1.46 -16.42
CA TYR A 156 -13.22 -1.56 -17.15
C TYR A 156 -13.09 -1.15 -18.63
N LEU A 157 -12.06 -0.38 -18.99
CA LEU A 157 -11.67 -0.11 -20.37
C LEU A 157 -10.87 -1.25 -21.02
N GLY A 158 -10.59 -2.34 -20.29
CA GLY A 158 -9.81 -3.49 -20.79
C GLY A 158 -8.30 -3.24 -20.84
N ILE A 159 -7.79 -2.21 -20.15
CA ILE A 159 -6.37 -1.87 -20.13
C ILE A 159 -5.71 -2.50 -18.89
N PRO A 160 -4.61 -3.27 -19.05
CA PRO A 160 -3.88 -3.84 -17.92
C PRO A 160 -3.43 -2.75 -16.92
N THR A 161 -3.77 -2.93 -15.66
CA THR A 161 -3.54 -1.94 -14.60
C THR A 161 -3.52 -2.60 -13.23
N THR A 162 -2.81 -2.00 -12.26
CA THR A 162 -3.01 -2.36 -10.85
C THR A 162 -4.41 -1.93 -10.42
N ARG A 163 -5.06 -2.76 -9.60
CA ARG A 163 -6.43 -2.56 -9.15
C ARG A 163 -6.47 -1.86 -7.80
N ALA A 164 -7.59 -1.22 -7.47
CA ALA A 164 -7.78 -0.54 -6.19
C ALA A 164 -9.01 -1.11 -5.47
N LEU A 165 -8.77 -1.81 -4.35
CA LEU A 165 -9.84 -2.48 -3.59
C LEU A 165 -10.61 -1.50 -2.72
N SER A 166 -9.90 -0.59 -2.04
CA SER A 166 -10.53 0.35 -1.11
C SER A 166 -9.87 1.72 -1.11
N LEU A 167 -10.64 2.70 -0.66
CA LEU A 167 -10.20 4.05 -0.33
C LEU A 167 -10.67 4.36 1.09
N VAL A 168 -9.74 4.72 1.97
CA VAL A 168 -9.99 5.04 3.39
C VAL A 168 -9.53 6.46 3.69
N SER A 169 -10.35 7.27 4.33
CA SER A 169 -9.89 8.52 4.96
C SER A 169 -9.28 8.22 6.32
N THR A 170 -8.23 8.94 6.70
CA THR A 170 -7.45 8.62 7.91
C THR A 170 -7.85 9.44 9.14
N GLY A 171 -8.58 10.54 8.95
CA GLY A 171 -8.83 11.55 9.99
C GLY A 171 -7.64 12.48 10.24
N ASP A 172 -6.46 12.18 9.68
CA ASP A 172 -5.27 13.02 9.80
C ASP A 172 -5.24 14.16 8.79
N GLN A 173 -4.52 15.22 9.12
CA GLN A 173 -4.13 16.29 8.20
C GLN A 173 -2.68 16.08 7.76
N VAL A 174 -2.43 16.20 6.46
CA VAL A 174 -1.13 15.93 5.85
C VAL A 174 -0.70 17.18 5.07
N MET A 175 0.45 17.74 5.42
CA MET A 175 0.95 18.95 4.80
C MET A 175 1.46 18.67 3.39
N ARG A 176 0.96 19.38 2.38
CA ARG A 176 1.41 19.28 1.00
C ARG A 176 1.50 20.66 0.36
N ASP A 177 2.52 20.82 -0.47
CA ASP A 177 2.56 21.90 -1.45
C ASP A 177 2.04 21.33 -2.78
N MET A 178 0.74 21.46 -3.01
CA MET A 178 0.07 20.87 -4.17
C MET A 178 0.61 21.41 -5.50
N PHE A 179 1.03 22.68 -5.52
CA PHE A 179 1.45 23.37 -6.74
C PHE A 179 2.97 23.54 -6.84
N TYR A 180 3.73 23.03 -5.87
CA TYR A 180 5.18 23.19 -5.77
C TYR A 180 5.62 24.66 -5.84
N ASN A 181 4.82 25.57 -5.25
CA ASN A 181 5.02 27.02 -5.31
C ASN A 181 5.52 27.61 -3.98
N GLY A 182 5.88 26.77 -3.02
CA GLY A 182 6.35 27.14 -1.69
C GLY A 182 5.23 27.48 -0.69
N GLN A 183 3.96 27.21 -1.02
CA GLN A 183 2.80 27.51 -0.14
C GLN A 183 2.12 26.21 0.31
N PRO A 184 2.69 25.50 1.31
CA PRO A 184 2.11 24.26 1.78
C PRO A 184 0.80 24.52 2.54
N ALA A 185 -0.17 23.62 2.34
CA ALA A 185 -1.43 23.59 3.07
C ALA A 185 -1.71 22.19 3.60
N PHE A 186 -2.54 22.10 4.64
CA PHE A 186 -3.02 20.82 5.11
C PHE A 186 -4.10 20.26 4.18
N GLU A 187 -3.94 19.01 3.77
CA GLU A 187 -4.94 18.24 3.03
C GLU A 187 -5.36 17.02 3.88
N PRO A 188 -6.61 16.53 3.76
CA PRO A 188 -7.03 15.30 4.43
C PRO A 188 -6.17 14.11 4.00
N GLY A 189 -5.73 13.29 4.96
CA GLY A 189 -5.02 12.05 4.71
C GLY A 189 -5.93 10.93 4.18
N ALA A 190 -5.36 10.06 3.37
CA ALA A 190 -6.06 8.88 2.86
C ALA A 190 -5.11 7.70 2.60
N ILE A 191 -5.66 6.50 2.62
CA ILE A 191 -4.97 5.25 2.27
C ILE A 191 -5.76 4.56 1.16
N VAL A 192 -5.05 4.01 0.17
CA VAL A 192 -5.62 3.14 -0.87
C VAL A 192 -5.06 1.75 -0.70
N LEU A 193 -5.92 0.74 -0.65
CA LEU A 193 -5.48 -0.65 -0.79
C LEU A 193 -5.40 -0.98 -2.29
N ARG A 194 -4.17 -1.13 -2.78
CA ARG A 194 -3.85 -1.57 -4.13
C ARG A 194 -3.75 -3.09 -4.15
N ALA A 195 -4.18 -3.70 -5.25
CA ALA A 195 -4.03 -5.13 -5.49
C ALA A 195 -3.43 -5.37 -6.88
N SER A 196 -2.48 -6.29 -6.97
CA SER A 196 -1.85 -6.71 -8.22
C SER A 196 -1.32 -8.14 -8.09
N PRO A 197 -1.27 -8.95 -9.17
CA PRO A 197 -0.54 -10.22 -9.15
C PRO A 197 0.94 -10.04 -8.80
N SER A 198 1.53 -8.87 -9.12
CA SER A 198 2.85 -8.49 -8.63
C SER A 198 3.06 -6.98 -8.60
N PHE A 199 3.93 -6.50 -7.69
CA PHE A 199 4.48 -5.15 -7.69
C PHE A 199 5.95 -5.05 -8.16
N LEU A 200 6.46 -6.08 -8.84
CA LEU A 200 7.77 -6.03 -9.49
C LEU A 200 7.88 -4.89 -10.51
N ARG A 201 9.10 -4.36 -10.66
CA ARG A 201 9.46 -3.20 -11.48
C ARG A 201 10.75 -3.51 -12.25
N PHE A 202 11.03 -2.75 -13.32
CA PHE A 202 12.25 -2.88 -14.13
C PHE A 202 13.52 -2.49 -13.38
#